data_AF-A0AAV3SZZ9-F1
#
_entry.id   AF-A0AAV3SZZ9-F1
#
_cell.length_a   1.000
_cell.length_b   1.000
_cell.length_c   1.000
_cell.angle_alpha   90.00
_cell.angle_beta   90.00
_cell.angle_gamma   90.00
#
_symmetry.space_group_name_H-M   'P 1'
#
loop_
_entity.id
_entity.type
_entity.pdbx_description
1 polymer ?
#
loop_
_entity_poly.entity_id
_entity_poly.type
_entity_poly.pdbx_seq_one_letter_code
_entity_poly.pdbx_strand_id
1 'polypeptide(L)'
;MKRPLDFERERDHETDSWARSDPLHAVIRPRLGDTYDVKLPNGEYHDVRLHRDHGAWLGTCDCKGYEYNDGPCAHLCALRRAHWTAEHQPSDPAGLDIHGNHVHIPETTDDPNDQPDATPEARADGGCVVEHVERPADLRTEPRWTGR
;
A
#
# COMPACT_ATOMS: atom_id res chain seq x y z
N MET A 1 13.19 21.74 11.31
CA MET A 1 12.53 20.46 11.64
C MET A 1 11.11 20.50 11.09
N LYS A 2 10.70 19.52 10.27
CA LYS A 2 9.29 19.36 9.90
C LYS A 2 8.56 18.81 11.14
N ARG A 3 7.39 19.35 11.46
CA ARG A 3 6.58 18.86 12.58
C ARG A 3 6.05 17.46 12.26
N PRO A 4 5.96 16.55 13.25
CA PRO A 4 5.27 15.27 13.08
C PRO A 4 3.84 15.43 12.57
N LEU A 5 3.42 14.53 11.70
CA LEU A 5 2.05 14.42 11.21
C LEU A 5 1.21 13.62 12.21
N ASP A 6 0.10 14.20 12.65
CA ASP A 6 -0.82 13.57 13.59
C ASP A 6 -2.04 13.00 12.86
N PHE A 7 -1.89 11.77 12.35
CA PHE A 7 -2.96 11.07 11.65
C PHE A 7 -4.09 10.61 12.58
N GLU A 8 -3.77 10.37 13.86
CA GLU A 8 -4.75 9.94 14.85
C GLU A 8 -5.72 11.08 15.16
N ARG A 9 -5.20 12.30 15.32
CA ARG A 9 -6.04 13.50 15.43
C ARG A 9 -6.98 13.67 14.23
N GLU A 10 -6.49 13.51 13.00
CA GLU A 10 -7.36 13.62 11.81
C GLU A 10 -8.47 12.56 11.81
N ARG A 11 -8.15 11.33 12.20
CA ARG A 11 -9.12 10.23 12.35
C ARG A 11 -10.15 10.54 13.43
N ASP A 12 -9.68 10.85 14.63
CA ASP A 12 -10.51 10.93 15.83
C ASP A 12 -11.41 12.16 15.80
N HIS A 13 -11.03 13.21 15.06
CA HIS A 13 -11.84 14.39 14.84
C HIS A 13 -12.67 14.34 13.54
N GLU A 14 -12.60 13.24 12.79
CA GLU A 14 -13.29 13.05 11.50
C GLU A 14 -13.14 14.25 10.56
N THR A 15 -11.92 14.77 10.43
CA THR A 15 -11.67 15.98 9.64
C THR A 15 -12.03 15.80 8.17
N ASP A 16 -12.25 16.90 7.45
CA ASP A 16 -12.47 16.84 6.00
C ASP A 16 -11.33 16.12 5.25
N SER A 17 -10.09 16.26 5.73
CA SER A 17 -8.94 15.53 5.22
C SER A 17 -9.11 14.02 5.39
N TRP A 18 -9.56 13.59 6.58
CA TRP A 18 -9.80 12.18 6.87
C TRP A 18 -10.99 11.63 6.10
N ALA A 19 -12.13 12.32 6.10
CA ALA A 19 -13.35 11.91 5.42
C ALA A 19 -13.15 11.73 3.91
N ARG A 20 -12.34 12.60 3.29
CA ARG A 20 -12.01 12.53 1.86
C ARG A 20 -10.90 11.56 1.52
N SER A 21 -10.15 11.10 2.52
CA SER A 21 -9.15 10.06 2.30
C SER A 21 -9.89 8.75 2.07
N ASP A 22 -9.80 8.20 0.86
CA ASP A 22 -10.39 6.92 0.54
C ASP A 22 -9.35 6.07 -0.19
N PRO A 23 -8.62 5.19 0.53
CA PRO A 23 -7.55 4.41 -0.06
C PRO A 23 -8.06 3.41 -1.10
N LEU A 24 -9.31 2.95 -1.01
CA LEU A 24 -9.87 1.98 -1.96
C LEU A 24 -10.11 2.60 -3.34
N HIS A 25 -10.51 3.88 -3.37
CA HIS A 25 -10.80 4.61 -4.60
C HIS A 25 -9.68 5.58 -4.99
N ALA A 26 -8.59 5.64 -4.23
CA ALA A 26 -7.41 6.39 -4.56
C ALA A 26 -6.51 5.61 -5.52
N VAL A 27 -5.78 6.34 -6.37
CA VAL A 27 -4.69 5.79 -7.16
C VAL A 27 -3.39 6.07 -6.40
N ILE A 28 -2.73 5.02 -5.90
CA ILE A 28 -1.46 5.11 -5.19
C ILE A 28 -0.38 4.47 -6.05
N ARG A 29 0.52 5.29 -6.60
CA ARG A 29 1.64 4.82 -7.41
C ARG A 29 2.95 5.02 -6.65
N PRO A 30 3.71 3.97 -6.32
CA PRO A 30 5.02 4.13 -5.72
C PRO A 30 5.99 4.82 -6.69
N ARG A 31 6.86 5.66 -6.14
CA ARG A 31 8.04 6.21 -6.80
C ARG A 31 9.28 5.63 -6.11
N LEU A 32 10.38 6.39 -6.11
CA LEU A 32 11.62 5.97 -5.47
C LEU A 32 11.57 6.27 -3.96
N GLY A 33 11.99 5.31 -3.13
CA GLY A 33 12.12 5.49 -1.69
C GLY A 33 10.78 5.70 -0.98
N ASP A 34 10.65 6.82 -0.28
CA ASP A 34 9.50 7.20 0.54
C ASP A 34 8.44 8.02 -0.22
N THR A 35 8.53 8.06 -1.57
CA THR A 35 7.74 8.94 -2.43
C THR A 35 6.67 8.17 -3.22
N TYR A 36 5.49 8.76 -3.37
CA TYR A 36 4.32 8.22 -4.06
C TYR A 36 3.62 9.31 -4.89
N ASP A 37 3.13 8.98 -6.08
CA ASP A 37 2.08 9.79 -6.72
C ASP A 37 0.73 9.31 -6.16
N VAL A 38 -0.02 10.20 -5.50
CA VAL A 38 -1.36 9.89 -4.95
C VAL A 38 -2.40 10.74 -5.65
N LYS A 39 -3.46 10.11 -6.14
CA LYS A 39 -4.65 10.78 -6.68
C LYS A 39 -5.91 10.28 -5.99
N LEU A 40 -6.64 11.20 -5.35
CA LEU A 40 -7.95 10.93 -4.77
C LEU A 40 -9.06 10.90 -5.85
N PRO A 41 -10.26 10.38 -5.52
CA PRO A 41 -11.41 10.41 -6.43
C PRO A 41 -11.67 11.81 -6.97
N ASN A 42 -11.77 11.94 -8.30
CA ASN A 42 -12.02 13.20 -9.01
C ASN A 42 -10.97 14.31 -8.78
N GLY A 43 -9.76 13.95 -8.33
CA GLY A 43 -8.64 14.88 -8.12
C GLY A 43 -7.52 14.76 -9.15
N GLU A 44 -6.48 15.56 -8.92
CA GLU A 44 -5.20 15.48 -9.61
C GLU A 44 -4.22 14.59 -8.85
N TYR A 45 -3.14 14.19 -9.52
CA TYR A 45 -2.01 13.53 -8.84
C TYR A 45 -1.18 14.53 -8.07
N HIS A 46 -0.72 14.11 -6.89
CA HIS A 46 0.22 14.86 -6.05
C HIS A 46 1.40 13.99 -5.64
N ASP A 47 2.58 14.59 -5.57
CA ASP A 47 3.81 14.03 -4.99
C ASP A 47 3.65 14.01 -3.47
N VAL A 48 3.60 12.80 -2.93
CA VAL A 48 3.47 12.55 -1.50
C VAL A 48 4.72 11.83 -1.03
N ARG A 49 5.40 12.43 -0.05
CA ARG A 49 6.48 11.77 0.68
C ARG A 49 5.98 11.41 2.06
N LEU A 50 6.19 10.17 2.48
CA LEU A 50 5.81 9.70 3.79
C LEU A 50 6.80 8.64 4.25
N HIS A 51 7.38 8.85 5.43
CA HIS A 51 8.23 7.89 6.12
C HIS A 51 7.96 7.96 7.63
N ARG A 52 8.48 6.96 8.34
CA ARG A 52 8.57 6.96 9.80
C ARG A 52 9.99 7.28 10.22
N ASP A 53 10.14 8.14 11.22
CA ASP A 53 11.42 8.48 11.83
C ASP A 53 11.28 8.33 13.35
N HIS A 54 12.02 7.40 13.95
CA HIS A 54 11.92 7.09 15.40
C HIS A 54 10.46 6.94 15.91
N GLY A 55 9.59 6.32 15.10
CA GLY A 55 8.17 6.12 15.39
C GLY A 55 7.26 7.33 15.11
N ALA A 56 7.82 8.49 14.78
CA ALA A 56 7.06 9.65 14.34
C ALA A 56 6.77 9.61 12.84
N TRP A 57 5.57 10.02 12.45
CA TRP A 57 5.23 10.15 11.04
C TRP A 57 5.70 11.48 10.48
N LEU A 58 6.50 11.44 9.41
CA LEU A 58 7.00 12.61 8.72
C LEU A 58 6.63 12.53 7.25
N GLY A 59 6.15 13.63 6.69
CA GLY A 59 5.76 13.64 5.29
C GLY A 59 5.45 15.02 4.75
N THR A 60 5.31 15.08 3.43
CA THR A 60 4.93 16.27 2.68
C THR A 60 4.04 15.90 1.51
N CYS A 61 3.20 16.84 1.10
CA CYS A 61 2.42 16.77 -0.13
C CYS A 61 2.49 18.13 -0.83
N ASP A 62 2.52 18.17 -2.16
CA ASP A 62 2.51 19.43 -2.93
C ASP A 62 1.11 20.06 -3.07
N CYS A 63 0.07 19.45 -2.50
CA CYS A 63 -1.29 19.98 -2.64
C CYS A 63 -1.53 21.23 -1.78
N LYS A 64 -2.44 22.10 -2.24
CA LYS A 64 -2.86 23.30 -1.49
C LYS A 64 -3.47 22.99 -0.12
N GLY A 65 -4.08 21.82 0.03
CA GLY A 65 -4.60 21.37 1.32
C GLY A 65 -3.51 21.11 2.35
N TYR A 66 -2.28 20.80 1.93
CA TYR A 66 -1.12 20.70 2.82
C TYR A 66 -0.46 22.08 3.05
N GLU A 67 -0.43 22.93 2.02
CA GLU A 67 0.15 24.28 2.10
C GLU A 67 -0.59 25.19 3.09
N TYR A 68 -1.92 25.08 3.18
CA TYR A 68 -2.74 26.01 3.95
C TYR A 68 -3.34 25.45 5.24
N ASN A 69 -3.20 24.15 5.53
CA ASN A 69 -3.74 23.55 6.74
C ASN A 69 -2.64 23.03 7.67
N ASP A 70 -2.89 23.12 8.97
CA ASP A 70 -2.08 22.48 9.99
C ASP A 70 -2.49 21.02 10.16
N GLY A 71 -1.83 20.12 9.44
CA GLY A 71 -2.03 18.68 9.57
C GLY A 71 -1.76 17.90 8.28
N PRO A 72 -1.91 16.56 8.31
CA PRO A 72 -1.84 15.77 7.10
C PRO A 72 -3.06 16.05 6.21
N CYS A 73 -2.80 16.28 4.92
CA CYS A 73 -3.85 16.43 3.94
C CYS A 73 -4.49 15.07 3.60
N ALA A 74 -5.62 15.09 2.89
CA ALA A 74 -6.32 13.88 2.48
C ALA A 74 -5.44 12.87 1.70
N HIS A 75 -4.44 13.31 0.94
CA HIS A 75 -3.50 12.41 0.25
C HIS A 75 -2.58 11.67 1.22
N LEU A 76 -2.02 12.38 2.20
CA LEU A 76 -1.23 11.78 3.27
C LEU A 76 -2.07 10.81 4.09
N CYS A 77 -3.32 11.18 4.42
CA CYS A 77 -4.25 10.31 5.13
C CYS A 77 -4.59 9.05 4.32
N ALA A 78 -4.82 9.18 3.00
CA ALA A 78 -5.10 8.03 2.14
C ALA A 78 -3.91 7.06 2.08
N LEU A 79 -2.70 7.58 1.89
CA LEU A 79 -1.49 6.78 1.87
C LEU A 79 -1.24 6.09 3.22
N ARG A 80 -1.42 6.81 4.34
CA ARG A 80 -1.30 6.25 5.69
C ARG A 80 -2.31 5.14 5.97
N ARG A 81 -3.56 5.32 5.53
CA ARG A 81 -4.63 4.33 5.67
C ARG A 81 -4.36 3.08 4.82
N ALA A 82 -3.92 3.25 3.58
CA ALA A 82 -3.55 2.12 2.73
C ALA A 82 -2.43 1.29 3.38
N HIS A 83 -1.39 1.96 3.88
CA HIS A 83 -0.32 1.28 4.62
C HIS A 83 -0.84 0.54 5.86
N TRP A 84 -1.69 1.17 6.67
CA TRP A 84 -2.30 0.51 7.83
C TRP A 84 -3.11 -0.74 7.43
N THR A 85 -3.90 -0.64 6.36
CA THR A 85 -4.68 -1.74 5.81
C THR A 85 -3.76 -2.87 5.35
N ALA A 86 -2.67 -2.57 4.65
CA ALA A 86 -1.70 -3.57 4.21
C ALA A 86 -1.08 -4.35 5.38
N GLU A 87 -0.83 -3.69 6.52
CA GLU A 87 -0.27 -4.30 7.73
C GLU A 87 -1.28 -5.16 8.50
N HIS A 88 -2.54 -4.70 8.61
CA HIS A 88 -3.53 -5.30 9.52
C HIS A 88 -4.57 -6.16 8.80
N GLN A 89 -4.78 -5.93 7.51
CA GLN A 89 -5.78 -6.56 6.67
C GLN A 89 -5.18 -6.85 5.28
N PRO A 90 -4.17 -7.73 5.18
CA PRO A 90 -3.41 -7.96 3.95
C PRO A 90 -4.24 -8.48 2.77
N SER A 91 -5.46 -8.98 3.01
CA SER A 91 -6.38 -9.41 1.95
C SER A 91 -7.30 -8.29 1.44
N ASP A 92 -7.29 -7.12 2.06
CA ASP A 92 -8.14 -5.99 1.69
C ASP A 92 -7.47 -5.19 0.55
N PRO A 93 -8.15 -5.01 -0.60
CA PRO A 93 -7.59 -4.28 -1.75
C PRO A 93 -7.26 -2.81 -1.46
N ALA A 94 -7.82 -2.20 -0.40
CA ALA A 94 -7.47 -0.84 0.00
C ALA A 94 -6.03 -0.70 0.51
N GLY A 95 -5.34 -1.83 0.79
CA GLY A 95 -3.93 -1.86 1.15
C GLY A 95 -2.97 -1.95 -0.04
N LEU A 96 -3.48 -1.95 -1.28
CA LEU A 96 -2.68 -2.21 -2.49
C LEU A 96 -2.38 -0.92 -3.27
N ASP A 97 -1.23 -0.91 -3.92
CA ASP A 97 -0.86 0.10 -4.92
C ASP A 97 -1.43 -0.25 -6.31
N ILE A 98 -1.17 0.61 -7.31
CA ILE A 98 -1.61 0.35 -8.69
C ILE A 98 -1.03 -0.91 -9.34
N HIS A 99 0.04 -1.46 -8.77
CA HIS A 99 0.71 -2.65 -9.25
C HIS A 99 0.22 -3.91 -8.53
N GLY A 100 -0.69 -3.78 -7.56
CA GLY A 100 -1.19 -4.86 -6.72
C GLY A 100 -0.23 -5.25 -5.59
N ASN A 101 0.79 -4.44 -5.30
CA ASN A 101 1.69 -4.68 -4.17
C ASN A 101 1.16 -3.97 -2.93
N HIS A 102 1.51 -4.50 -1.75
CA HIS A 102 1.16 -3.86 -0.49
C HIS A 102 1.86 -2.52 -0.35
N VAL A 103 1.12 -1.49 0.04
CA VAL A 103 1.68 -0.18 0.34
C VAL A 103 2.55 -0.28 1.60
N HIS A 104 3.85 -0.06 1.43
CA HIS A 104 4.83 -0.13 2.51
C HIS A 104 5.50 1.23 2.73
N ILE A 105 5.38 1.79 3.93
CA ILE A 105 6.07 3.04 4.28
C ILE A 105 7.41 2.74 4.98
N PRO A 106 8.55 3.24 4.48
CA PRO A 106 9.84 2.99 5.09
C PRO A 106 9.94 3.61 6.49
N GLU A 107 10.62 2.89 7.39
CA GLU A 107 11.10 3.43 8.65
C GLU A 107 12.57 3.80 8.47
N THR A 108 12.85 5.11 8.51
CA THR A 108 14.22 5.61 8.58
C THR A 108 14.69 5.42 10.00
N THR A 109 15.67 4.53 10.16
CA THR A 109 16.54 4.56 11.34
C THR A 109 17.79 5.32 10.92
N ASP A 110 18.33 6.18 11.78
CA ASP A 110 19.58 6.92 11.56
C ASP A 110 20.79 5.97 11.59
N ASP A 111 20.70 4.82 10.90
CA ASP A 111 21.82 3.92 10.68
C ASP A 111 22.53 4.36 9.39
N PRO A 112 23.73 4.96 9.48
CA PRO A 112 24.45 5.44 8.30
C PRO A 112 24.91 4.31 7.36
N ASN A 113 24.58 3.06 7.65
CA ASN A 113 24.92 1.88 6.86
C ASN A 113 23.71 1.21 6.16
N ASP A 114 22.48 1.71 6.36
CA ASP A 114 21.28 1.18 5.71
C ASP A 114 21.12 1.77 4.29
N GLN A 115 22.06 1.45 3.40
CA GLN A 115 21.73 1.43 1.98
C GLN A 115 21.01 0.12 1.71
N PRO A 116 19.82 0.12 1.07
CA PRO A 116 19.28 -1.11 0.54
C PRO A 116 20.27 -1.60 -0.52
N ASP A 117 21.06 -2.61 -0.16
CA ASP A 117 21.84 -3.39 -1.10
C ASP A 117 20.82 -4.11 -1.98
N ALA A 118 20.37 -3.43 -3.03
CA ALA A 118 19.57 -4.01 -4.09
C ALA A 118 20.47 -4.88 -4.96
N THR A 119 21.05 -5.93 -4.37
CA THR A 119 21.40 -7.13 -5.11
C THR A 119 20.17 -8.02 -5.13
N PRO A 120 19.58 -8.29 -6.30
CA PRO A 120 18.63 -9.38 -6.42
C PRO A 120 19.40 -10.68 -6.24
N GLU A 121 19.46 -11.20 -5.01
CA GLU A 121 19.86 -12.57 -4.78
C GLU A 121 18.79 -13.47 -5.41
N ALA A 122 19.09 -13.99 -6.59
CA ALA A 122 18.38 -15.08 -7.21
C ALA A 122 18.38 -16.27 -6.24
N ARG A 123 17.29 -16.45 -5.49
CA ARG A 123 17.05 -17.69 -4.77
C ARG A 123 16.64 -18.75 -5.80
N ALA A 124 17.58 -19.64 -6.09
CA ALA A 124 17.29 -20.89 -6.76
C ALA A 124 16.58 -21.81 -5.76
N ASP A 125 15.26 -21.92 -5.86
CA ASP A 125 14.50 -22.96 -5.17
C ASP A 125 14.81 -24.30 -5.86
N GLY A 126 15.89 -24.94 -5.41
CA GLY A 126 16.28 -26.29 -5.81
C GLY A 126 15.10 -27.25 -5.64
N GLY A 127 14.73 -27.91 -6.74
CA GLY A 127 13.55 -28.76 -6.84
C GLY A 127 13.54 -29.92 -5.84
N CYS A 128 12.33 -30.29 -5.45
CA CYS A 128 12.04 -31.60 -4.86
C CYS A 128 11.27 -32.42 -5.90
N VAL A 129 11.83 -33.60 -6.21
CA VAL A 129 11.30 -34.58 -7.15
C VAL A 129 9.99 -35.11 -6.58
N VAL A 130 8.87 -35.00 -7.30
CA VAL A 130 7.71 -35.85 -7.08
C VAL A 130 7.52 -36.74 -8.29
N GLU A 131 7.55 -38.03 -8.01
CA GLU A 131 7.49 -39.12 -8.96
C GLU A 131 6.23 -39.08 -9.84
N HIS A 132 6.45 -39.58 -11.05
CA HIS A 132 5.48 -39.84 -12.10
C HIS A 132 4.29 -40.68 -11.58
N VAL A 133 3.08 -40.15 -11.66
CA VAL A 133 1.87 -40.96 -11.86
C VAL A 133 1.09 -40.34 -13.01
N GLU A 134 1.27 -40.91 -14.20
CA GLU A 134 0.33 -40.75 -15.29
C GLU A 134 -1.03 -41.30 -14.85
N ARG A 135 -2.09 -40.50 -15.00
CA ARG A 135 -3.46 -41.02 -15.02
C ARG A 135 -4.07 -40.75 -16.40
N PRO A 136 -4.59 -41.78 -17.05
CA PRO A 136 -4.88 -41.77 -18.48
C PRO A 136 -6.13 -40.96 -18.83
N ALA A 137 -6.14 -40.53 -20.09
CA ALA A 137 -7.28 -39.96 -20.79
C ALA A 137 -8.42 -40.99 -20.99
N ASP A 138 -9.60 -40.43 -21.24
CA ASP A 138 -10.88 -41.05 -21.58
C ASP A 138 -11.72 -41.63 -20.43
N LEU A 139 -12.92 -41.06 -20.25
CA LEU A 139 -14.19 -41.71 -20.59
C LEU A 139 -15.40 -40.77 -20.35
N ARG A 140 -16.06 -40.40 -21.46
CA ARG A 140 -17.52 -40.32 -21.72
C ARG A 140 -18.46 -39.50 -20.79
N THR A 141 -18.97 -38.42 -21.38
CA THR A 141 -20.39 -38.06 -21.63
C THR A 141 -21.50 -38.64 -20.71
N GLU A 142 -22.11 -37.74 -19.89
CA GLU A 142 -23.54 -37.57 -19.45
C GLU A 142 -24.41 -38.79 -19.00
N PRO A 143 -25.42 -38.66 -18.08
CA PRO A 143 -26.41 -37.56 -18.04
C PRO A 143 -27.05 -37.10 -16.70
N ARG A 144 -27.65 -35.91 -16.81
CA ARG A 144 -28.93 -35.38 -16.24
C ARG A 144 -29.51 -36.06 -14.98
N TRP A 145 -29.62 -35.28 -13.92
CA TRP A 145 -30.50 -35.55 -12.77
C TRP A 145 -31.83 -34.79 -12.91
N THR A 146 -32.93 -35.54 -12.87
CA THR A 146 -34.28 -35.05 -12.55
C THR A 146 -34.69 -35.64 -11.19
N GLY A 147 -35.23 -34.81 -10.30
CA GLY A 147 -35.95 -35.22 -9.08
C GLY A 147 -37.01 -34.15 -8.82
N ARG A 148 -38.30 -34.43 -9.05
CA ARG A 148 -39.31 -35.23 -8.33
C ARG A 148 -40.18 -34.34 -7.47
#